data_AF-N9ECQ6-F1
#
_entry.id   AF-N9ECQ6-F1
#
_cell.length_a   1.000
_cell.length_b   1.000
_cell.length_c   1.000
_cell.angle_alpha   90.00
_cell.angle_beta   90.00
_cell.angle_gamma   90.00
#
_symmetry.space_group_name_H-M   'P 1'
#
loop_
_entity.id
_entity.type
_entity.pdbx_description
1 polymer ?
#
loop_
_entity_poly.entity_id
_entity_poly.type
_entity_poly.pdbx_seq_one_letter_code
_entity_poly.pdbx_strand_id
1 'polypeptide(L)'
;MIDVQYSENVSIQQLADNAFLLKINDAKVYQYLLVQCGTTFGWERSIQKSQSFFNGDIEYQINVSNIPLENFGREFFMLEPELLNNIARS
;
A
#
# COMPACT_ATOMS: atom_id res chain seq x y z
N MET A 1 -15.14 -3.90 7.28
CA MET A 1 -14.12 -3.16 6.53
C MET A 1 -13.27 -2.42 7.54
N ILE A 2 -12.00 -2.78 7.63
CA ILE A 2 -11.04 -2.20 8.57
C ILE A 2 -10.16 -1.25 7.77
N ASP A 3 -10.11 0.02 8.16
CA ASP A 3 -9.20 1.02 7.60
C ASP A 3 -8.18 1.36 8.70
N VAL A 4 -6.90 1.21 8.38
CA VAL A 4 -5.79 1.41 9.30
C VAL A 4 -4.85 2.43 8.71
N GLN A 5 -4.64 3.54 9.42
CA GLN A 5 -3.56 4.46 9.11
C GLN A 5 -2.24 3.78 9.47
N TYR A 6 -1.49 3.36 8.46
CA TYR A 6 -0.26 2.57 8.65
C TYR A 6 0.98 3.44 8.84
N SER A 7 1.10 4.52 8.04
CA SER A 7 2.15 5.55 8.17
C SER A 7 1.54 6.92 7.86
N GLU A 8 2.30 8.02 7.86
CA GLU A 8 1.76 9.36 7.58
C GLU A 8 1.07 9.44 6.22
N ASN A 9 1.62 8.75 5.20
CA ASN A 9 1.16 8.84 3.82
C ASN A 9 0.54 7.54 3.30
N VAL A 10 0.34 6.53 4.14
CA VAL A 10 -0.20 5.22 3.72
C VAL A 10 -1.29 4.76 4.68
N SER A 11 -2.47 4.50 4.13
CA SER A 11 -3.53 3.77 4.81
C SER A 11 -3.84 2.45 4.10
N ILE A 12 -4.24 1.47 4.90
CA ILE A 12 -4.56 0.12 4.44
C ILE A 12 -6.03 -0.14 4.74
N GLN A 13 -6.79 -0.42 3.69
CA GLN A 13 -8.18 -0.81 3.80
C GLN A 13 -8.33 -2.30 3.45
N GLN A 14 -8.76 -3.11 4.41
CA GLN A 14 -9.08 -4.51 4.16
C GLN A 14 -10.48 -4.61 3.51
N LEU A 15 -10.51 -5.08 2.26
CA LEU A 15 -11.72 -5.27 1.46
C LEU A 15 -12.32 -6.67 1.67
N ALA A 16 -11.47 -7.68 1.82
CA ALA A 16 -11.82 -9.07 2.11
C ALA A 16 -10.64 -9.78 2.82
N ASP A 17 -10.79 -11.06 3.15
CA ASP A 17 -9.71 -11.86 3.79
C ASP A 17 -8.47 -12.03 2.90
N ASN A 18 -8.61 -11.81 1.59
CA ASN A 18 -7.55 -11.93 0.61
C ASN A 18 -7.40 -10.70 -0.31
N ALA A 19 -7.97 -9.56 0.10
CA ALA A 19 -7.99 -8.35 -0.71
C ALA A 19 -7.79 -7.09 0.15
N PHE A 20 -6.84 -6.25 -0.25
CA PHE A 20 -6.41 -5.05 0.45
C PHE A 20 -6.29 -3.89 -0.53
N LEU A 21 -6.61 -2.69 -0.07
CA LEU A 21 -6.36 -1.46 -0.79
C LEU A 21 -5.36 -0.63 -0.01
N LEU A 22 -4.22 -0.36 -0.62
CA LEU A 22 -3.26 0.63 -0.13
C LEU A 22 -3.66 1.97 -0.74
N LYS A 23 -3.90 2.99 0.09
CA LYS A 23 -4.08 4.38 -0.34
C LYS A 23 -2.84 5.16 0.05
N ILE A 24 -2.27 5.90 -0.90
CA ILE A 24 -0.98 6.55 -0.76
C ILE A 24 -1.08 8.00 -1.21
N ASN A 25 -0.74 8.93 -0.33
CA ASN A 25 -0.83 10.38 -0.60
C ASN A 25 0.51 11.02 -0.99
N ASP A 26 1.57 10.22 -1.12
CA ASP A 26 2.89 10.68 -1.53
C ASP A 26 3.42 9.86 -2.73
N ALA A 27 3.92 10.55 -3.76
CA ALA A 27 4.37 9.93 -4.98
C ALA A 27 5.65 9.08 -4.81
N LYS A 28 6.57 9.48 -3.93
CA LYS A 28 7.82 8.72 -3.67
C LYS A 28 7.50 7.42 -2.94
N VAL A 29 6.63 7.50 -1.93
CA VAL A 29 6.14 6.33 -1.20
C VAL A 29 5.37 5.40 -2.14
N TYR A 30 4.54 5.93 -3.05
CA TYR A 30 3.84 5.11 -4.04
C TYR A 30 4.81 4.34 -4.95
N GLN A 31 5.83 5.01 -5.50
CA GLN A 31 6.82 4.33 -6.34
C GLN A 31 7.60 3.26 -5.58
N TYR A 32 7.98 3.55 -4.33
CA TYR A 32 8.64 2.57 -3.46
C TYR A 32 7.75 1.34 -3.24
N LEU A 33 6.48 1.54 -2.87
CA LEU A 33 5.54 0.45 -2.60
C LEU A 33 5.20 -0.36 -3.85
N LEU A 34 5.18 0.26 -5.04
CA LEU A 34 5.05 -0.48 -6.30
C LEU A 34 6.18 -1.47 -6.51
N VAL A 35 7.42 -1.09 -6.19
CA VAL A 35 8.59 -1.98 -6.29
C VAL A 35 8.52 -3.07 -5.22
N GLN A 36 8.19 -2.72 -3.98
CA GLN A 36 8.07 -3.71 -2.90
C GLN A 36 6.98 -4.74 -3.20
N CYS A 37 5.77 -4.30 -3.52
CA CYS A 37 4.66 -5.19 -3.83
C CYS A 37 4.95 -5.99 -5.11
N GLY A 38 5.35 -5.33 -6.20
CA GLY A 38 5.53 -5.99 -7.49
C GLY A 38 6.70 -6.96 -7.52
N THR A 39 7.87 -6.52 -7.06
CA THR A 39 9.15 -7.23 -7.24
C THR A 39 9.62 -7.91 -5.97
N THR A 40 9.69 -7.20 -4.84
CA THR A 40 10.25 -7.77 -3.59
C THR A 40 9.38 -8.88 -3.03
N PHE A 41 8.07 -8.64 -2.99
CA PHE A 41 7.09 -9.62 -2.48
C PHE A 41 6.57 -10.55 -3.59
N GLY A 42 6.84 -10.23 -4.85
CA GLY A 42 6.40 -11.03 -6.00
C GLY A 42 4.89 -10.95 -6.28
N TRP A 43 4.23 -9.85 -5.90
CA TRP A 43 2.78 -9.67 -6.05
C TRP A 43 2.38 -9.05 -7.39
N GLU A 44 3.26 -9.01 -8.39
CA GLU A 44 2.99 -8.34 -9.69
C GLU A 44 1.63 -8.73 -10.31
N ARG A 45 1.26 -10.02 -10.24
CA ARG A 45 -0.03 -10.53 -10.79
C ARG A 45 -1.23 -10.30 -9.87
N SER A 46 -0.97 -9.91 -8.64
CA SER A 46 -1.95 -9.67 -7.58
C SER A 46 -2.26 -8.19 -7.38
N ILE A 47 -1.44 -7.29 -7.97
CA ILE A 47 -1.64 -5.85 -7.83
C ILE A 47 -2.32 -5.21 -9.05
N GLN A 48 -3.23 -4.30 -8.78
CA GLN A 48 -3.78 -3.36 -9.75
C GLN A 48 -3.54 -1.93 -9.26
N LYS A 49 -3.19 -1.05 -10.20
CA LYS A 49 -2.82 0.34 -9.91
C LYS A 49 -3.97 1.24 -10.32
N SER A 50 -4.36 2.17 -9.46
CA SER A 50 -5.34 3.21 -9.75
C SER A 50 -4.94 4.52 -9.09
N GLN A 51 -5.67 5.58 -9.43
CA GLN A 51 -5.53 6.89 -8.81
C GLN A 51 -6.94 7.46 -8.59
N SER A 52 -7.09 8.21 -7.51
CA SER A 52 -8.28 8.95 -7.14
C SER A 52 -7.88 10.39 -6.78
N PHE A 53 -8.87 11.22 -6.52
CA PHE A 53 -8.66 12.55 -5.94
C PHE A 53 -9.29 12.58 -4.55
N PHE A 54 -8.52 12.96 -3.55
CA PHE A 54 -8.98 13.15 -2.18
C PHE A 54 -8.72 14.59 -1.76
N ASN A 55 -9.78 15.34 -1.45
CA ASN A 55 -9.71 16.76 -1.08
C ASN A 55 -8.98 17.68 -2.09
N GLY A 56 -8.95 17.30 -3.36
CA GLY A 56 -8.28 18.06 -4.43
C GLY A 56 -6.84 17.62 -4.71
N ASP A 57 -6.28 16.76 -3.86
CA ASP A 57 -4.96 16.16 -4.04
C ASP A 57 -5.07 14.76 -4.68
N ILE A 58 -4.01 14.33 -5.36
CA ILE A 58 -3.92 12.98 -5.94
C ILE A 58 -3.72 11.98 -4.80
N GLU A 59 -4.57 10.96 -4.75
CA GLU A 59 -4.38 9.76 -3.93
C GLU A 59 -4.06 8.59 -4.88
N TYR A 60 -2.89 8.00 -4.70
CA TYR A 60 -2.48 6.80 -5.43
C TYR A 60 -3.03 5.56 -4.75
N GLN A 61 -3.39 4.55 -5.54
CA GLN A 61 -4.02 3.34 -5.03
C GLN A 61 -3.34 2.08 -5.59
N ILE A 62 -3.06 1.14 -4.70
CA ILE A 62 -2.61 -0.21 -5.05
C ILE A 62 -3.63 -1.19 -4.48
N ASN A 63 -4.43 -1.78 -5.35
CA ASN A 63 -5.34 -2.86 -5.00
C ASN A 63 -4.57 -4.18 -5.05
N VAL A 64 -4.47 -4.87 -3.92
CA VAL A 64 -3.80 -6.15 -3.75
C VAL A 64 -4.87 -7.23 -3.59
N SER A 65 -4.84 -8.25 -4.42
CA SER A 65 -5.85 -9.31 -4.47
C SER A 65 -5.23 -10.70 -4.53
N ASN A 66 -5.99 -11.72 -4.11
CA ASN A 66 -5.54 -13.11 -4.05
C ASN A 66 -4.34 -13.34 -3.12
N ILE A 67 -4.18 -12.51 -2.10
CA ILE A 67 -3.13 -12.65 -1.07
C ILE A 67 -3.82 -12.82 0.28
N PRO A 68 -3.73 -13.99 0.93
CA PRO A 68 -4.31 -14.19 2.26
C PRO A 68 -3.78 -13.18 3.27
N LEU A 69 -4.62 -12.76 4.22
CA LEU A 69 -4.26 -11.83 5.30
C LEU A 69 -2.96 -12.18 6.02
N GLU A 70 -2.71 -13.47 6.27
CA GLU A 70 -1.48 -13.93 6.91
C GLU A 70 -0.24 -13.60 6.06
N ASN A 71 -0.29 -13.87 4.75
CA ASN A 71 0.81 -13.58 3.83
C ASN A 71 1.01 -12.07 3.67
N PHE A 72 -0.09 -11.33 3.51
CA PHE A 72 -0.05 -9.88 3.42
C PHE A 72 0.59 -9.27 4.66
N GLY A 73 0.14 -9.66 5.86
CA GLY A 73 0.67 -9.16 7.11
C GLY A 73 2.14 -9.54 7.31
N ARG A 74 2.52 -10.78 6.96
CA ARG A 74 3.91 -11.24 7.09
C ARG A 74 4.88 -10.43 6.25
N GLU A 75 4.51 -10.06 5.02
CA GLU A 75 5.42 -9.37 4.09
C GLU A 75 5.30 -7.85 4.21
N PHE A 76 4.08 -7.31 4.22
CA PHE A 76 3.87 -5.86 4.24
C PHE A 76 4.30 -5.22 5.56
N PHE A 77 4.02 -5.86 6.70
CA PHE A 77 4.35 -5.29 8.01
C PHE A 77 5.85 -5.37 8.36
N MET A 78 6.68 -5.96 7.48
CA MET A 78 8.14 -5.79 7.57
C MET A 78 8.58 -4.37 7.16
N LEU A 79 7.76 -3.64 6.42
CA LEU A 79 8.02 -2.25 6.05
C LEU A 79 7.64 -1.34 7.22
N GLU A 80 8.57 -1.00 8.10
CA GLU A 80 8.29 -0.14 9.25
C GLU A 80 7.62 1.19 8.83
N PRO A 81 6.57 1.66 9.55
CA PRO A 81 5.94 2.94 9.27
C PRO A 81 6.92 4.10 9.16
N GLU A 82 7.96 4.12 10.01
CA GLU A 82 9.02 5.13 10.03
C GLU A 82 9.82 5.16 8.73
N LEU A 83 10.08 4.00 8.11
CA LEU A 83 10.76 3.94 6.81
C LEU A 83 9.93 4.65 5.74
N LEU A 84 8.62 4.41 5.70
CA LEU A 84 7.71 5.04 4.74
C LEU A 84 7.62 6.55 4.95
N ASN A 85 7.61 7.00 6.22
CA ASN A 85 7.65 8.41 6.56
C ASN A 85 8.94 9.09 6.09
N ASN A 86 10.08 8.40 6.26
CA ASN A 86 11.39 8.92 5.84
C ASN A 86 11.50 9.05 4.32
N ILE A 87 10.93 8.11 3.56
CA ILE A 87 10.90 8.16 2.08
C ILE A 87 10.14 9.39 1.57
N ALA A 88 9.03 9.76 2.22
CA ALA A 88 8.28 10.96 1.85
C ALA A 88 9.09 12.26 2.10
N ARG A 89 9.94 12.26 3.14
CA ARG A 89 10.72 13.43 3.57
C ARG A 89 12.04 13.62 2.82
N SER A 90 12.61 12.55 2.25
CA SER A 90 13.85 12.59 1.44
C SER A 90 13.56 13.10 0.03
#